data_AF-A0A174PJ16-F1
#
_entry.id   AF-A0A174PJ16-F1
#
_cell.length_a   1.000
_cell.length_b   1.000
_cell.length_c   1.000
_cell.angle_alpha   90.00
_cell.angle_beta   90.00
_cell.angle_gamma   90.00
#
_symmetry.space_group_name_H-M   'P 1'
#
loop_
_entity.id
_entity.type
_entity.pdbx_description
1 polymer ?
#
loop_
_entity_poly.entity_id
_entity_poly.type
_entity_poly.pdbx_seq_one_letter_code
_entity_poly.pdbx_strand_id
1 'polypeptide(L)'
;MNIVEKAIKNNEIKFLLEGTNGYKLENDSWASISAPIDWTRVVPLIYKQYEKSFDANIEKMFVKAIVDMLNGNAEEVYCGVAVLYFQILMEESSRAPFCVDRESLIKIASQTIRENEEQLKSIKKWGGQSSENGLWDEIRRYKKLFISKFGIII
;
A
#
# COMPACT_ATOMS: atom_id res chain seq x y z
N MET A 1 -7.16 9.03 -21.10
CA MET A 1 -6.20 8.23 -20.31
C MET A 1 -6.68 8.26 -18.88
N ASN A 2 -7.00 7.11 -18.29
CA ASN A 2 -7.40 7.09 -16.88
C ASN A 2 -6.18 7.35 -15.97
N ILE A 3 -6.45 7.67 -14.70
CA ILE A 3 -5.43 8.05 -13.72
C ILE A 3 -4.35 6.97 -13.51
N VAL A 4 -4.72 5.69 -13.66
CA VAL A 4 -3.80 4.55 -13.52
C VAL A 4 -2.90 4.41 -14.74
N GLU A 5 -3.45 4.53 -15.95
CA GLU A 5 -2.66 4.55 -17.20
C GLU A 5 -1.66 5.70 -17.21
N LYS A 6 -2.06 6.87 -16.69
CA LYS A 6 -1.15 8.01 -16.53
C LYS A 6 0.02 7.65 -15.61
N ALA A 7 -0.28 7.09 -14.43
CA ALA A 7 0.74 6.70 -13.46
C ALA A 7 1.70 5.64 -14.03
N ILE A 8 1.19 4.64 -14.74
CA ILE A 8 2.02 3.61 -15.39
C ILE A 8 2.91 4.25 -16.46
N LYS A 9 2.34 5.06 -17.35
CA LYS A 9 3.10 5.71 -18.44
C LYS A 9 4.24 6.59 -17.93
N ASN A 10 4.03 7.26 -16.79
CA ASN A 10 4.99 8.20 -16.22
C ASN A 10 5.96 7.56 -15.20
N ASN A 11 5.84 6.27 -14.91
CA ASN A 11 6.57 5.62 -13.83
C ASN A 11 6.26 6.19 -12.42
N GLU A 12 4.98 6.50 -12.18
CA GLU A 12 4.47 7.20 -10.99
C GLU A 12 3.49 6.35 -10.16
N ILE A 13 3.54 5.00 -10.28
CA ILE A 13 2.66 4.10 -9.49
C ILE A 13 2.77 4.36 -7.99
N LYS A 14 3.95 4.71 -7.48
CA LYS A 14 4.14 5.07 -6.07
C LYS A 14 3.22 6.23 -5.65
N PHE A 15 3.23 7.34 -6.40
CA PHE A 15 2.39 8.50 -6.09
C PHE A 15 0.90 8.18 -6.21
N LEU A 16 0.52 7.31 -7.15
CA LEU A 16 -0.83 6.78 -7.22
C LEU A 16 -1.21 6.02 -5.94
N LEU A 17 -0.36 5.11 -5.47
CA LEU A 17 -0.63 4.32 -4.27
C LEU A 17 -0.61 5.14 -2.98
N GLU A 18 0.05 6.29 -2.98
CA GLU A 18 0.08 7.26 -1.88
C GLU A 18 -1.03 8.32 -1.97
N GLY A 19 -1.77 8.38 -3.08
CA GLY A 19 -2.74 9.45 -3.34
C GLY A 19 -2.11 10.85 -3.41
N THR A 20 -0.83 10.95 -3.77
CA THR A 20 -0.03 12.19 -3.83
C THR A 20 0.19 12.65 -5.28
N ASN A 21 0.87 13.78 -5.49
CA ASN A 21 1.22 14.30 -6.82
C ASN A 21 0.04 14.41 -7.81
N GLY A 22 -1.15 14.79 -7.30
CA GLY A 22 -2.37 14.90 -8.11
C GLY A 22 -3.09 13.58 -8.41
N TYR A 23 -2.66 12.46 -7.80
CA TYR A 23 -3.24 11.14 -8.00
C TYR A 23 -4.38 10.78 -7.01
N LYS A 24 -5.29 11.72 -6.71
CA LYS A 24 -6.49 11.43 -5.90
C LYS A 24 -7.66 10.97 -6.77
N LEU A 25 -8.41 9.98 -6.30
CA LEU A 25 -9.64 9.56 -6.96
C LEU A 25 -10.79 10.51 -6.63
N GLU A 26 -11.54 10.93 -7.65
CA GLU A 26 -12.82 11.63 -7.45
C GLU A 26 -13.84 10.67 -6.80
N ASN A 27 -14.57 11.15 -5.78
CA ASN A 27 -15.55 10.45 -4.94
C ASN A 27 -15.02 9.62 -3.74
N ASP A 28 -13.80 9.84 -3.27
CA ASP A 28 -13.26 9.19 -2.06
C ASP A 28 -13.79 9.79 -0.73
N SER A 29 -15.06 10.21 -0.64
CA SER A 29 -15.54 11.03 0.51
C SER A 29 -15.46 10.32 1.88
N TRP A 30 -15.50 8.98 1.93
CA TRP A 30 -15.28 8.21 3.17
C TRP A 30 -13.88 7.58 3.27
N ALA A 31 -13.34 7.08 2.14
CA ALA A 31 -11.99 6.51 2.10
C ALA A 31 -10.91 7.56 2.39
N SER A 32 -11.07 8.81 1.93
CA SER A 32 -10.10 9.90 2.16
C SER A 32 -9.94 10.30 3.63
N ILE A 33 -10.92 9.98 4.47
CA ILE A 33 -10.85 10.21 5.92
C ILE A 33 -10.03 9.12 6.61
N SER A 34 -10.05 7.88 6.10
CA SER A 34 -9.44 6.71 6.75
C SER A 34 -8.12 6.26 6.10
N ALA A 35 -7.86 6.68 4.86
CA ALA A 35 -6.66 6.35 4.08
C ALA A 35 -6.33 7.48 3.09
N PRO A 36 -5.08 7.53 2.57
CA PRO A 36 -4.72 8.49 1.52
C PRO A 36 -5.45 8.24 0.19
N ILE A 37 -5.76 6.97 -0.11
CA ILE A 37 -6.46 6.53 -1.31
C ILE A 37 -7.17 5.20 -1.06
N ASP A 38 -8.25 4.92 -1.81
CA ASP A 38 -8.89 3.61 -1.80
C ASP A 38 -8.05 2.53 -2.52
N TRP A 39 -7.17 1.86 -1.78
CA TRP A 39 -6.38 0.74 -2.28
C TRP A 39 -7.23 -0.43 -2.79
N THR A 40 -8.45 -0.63 -2.28
CA THR A 40 -9.36 -1.69 -2.74
C THR A 40 -9.83 -1.45 -4.16
N ARG A 41 -9.79 -0.20 -4.62
CA ARG A 41 -10.13 0.21 -5.98
C ARG A 41 -8.89 0.35 -6.86
N VAL A 42 -7.82 0.97 -6.36
CA VAL A 42 -6.63 1.29 -7.16
C VAL A 42 -5.82 0.06 -7.53
N VAL A 43 -5.56 -0.83 -6.57
CA VAL A 43 -4.72 -2.02 -6.82
C VAL A 43 -5.35 -2.92 -7.92
N PRO A 44 -6.66 -3.25 -7.88
CA PRO A 44 -7.28 -3.98 -8.99
C PRO A 44 -7.27 -3.26 -10.33
N LEU A 45 -7.25 -1.92 -10.35
CA LEU A 45 -7.13 -1.18 -11.62
C LEU A 45 -5.72 -1.30 -12.21
N ILE A 46 -4.67 -1.38 -11.38
CA ILE A 46 -3.30 -1.67 -11.84
C ILE A 46 -3.24 -3.09 -12.42
N TYR A 47 -3.82 -4.07 -11.72
CA TYR A 47 -3.92 -5.46 -12.20
C TYR A 47 -4.59 -5.55 -13.57
N LYS A 48 -5.71 -4.84 -13.77
CA LYS A 48 -6.40 -4.79 -15.07
C LYS A 48 -5.54 -4.21 -16.19
N GLN A 49 -4.61 -3.31 -15.89
CA GLN A 49 -3.68 -2.79 -16.90
C GLN A 49 -2.60 -3.81 -17.23
N TYR A 50 -2.09 -4.53 -16.22
CA TYR A 50 -1.21 -5.68 -16.44
C TYR A 50 -1.90 -6.76 -17.29
N GLU A 51 -3.10 -7.20 -16.95
CA GLU A 51 -3.81 -8.28 -17.69
C GLU A 51 -4.13 -7.93 -19.14
N LYS A 52 -4.23 -6.65 -19.49
CA LYS A 52 -4.45 -6.21 -20.89
C LYS A 52 -3.22 -6.37 -21.76
N SER A 53 -2.01 -6.20 -21.20
CA SER A 53 -0.76 -6.15 -21.97
C SER A 53 0.20 -7.29 -21.63
N PHE A 54 0.02 -7.94 -20.48
CA PHE A 54 0.99 -8.80 -19.80
C PHE A 54 2.38 -8.16 -19.70
N ASP A 55 2.42 -6.83 -19.54
CA ASP A 55 3.66 -6.08 -19.44
C ASP A 55 4.28 -6.26 -18.05
N ALA A 56 5.31 -7.10 -17.97
CA ALA A 56 6.08 -7.35 -16.76
C ALA A 56 6.71 -6.08 -16.15
N ASN A 57 6.81 -4.97 -16.91
CA ASN A 57 7.24 -3.70 -16.35
C ASN A 57 6.23 -3.14 -15.33
N ILE A 58 4.92 -3.38 -15.52
CA ILE A 58 3.88 -2.94 -14.57
C ILE A 58 4.07 -3.63 -13.22
N GLU A 59 4.30 -4.95 -13.24
CA GLU A 59 4.63 -5.73 -12.03
C GLU A 59 5.89 -5.18 -11.34
N LYS A 60 6.98 -5.00 -12.10
CA LYS A 60 8.24 -4.45 -11.54
C LYS A 60 8.06 -3.09 -10.91
N MET A 61 7.31 -2.19 -11.57
CA MET A 61 7.00 -0.86 -11.04
C MET A 61 6.15 -0.94 -9.78
N PHE A 62 5.18 -1.84 -9.72
CA PHE A 62 4.34 -2.05 -8.54
C PHE A 62 5.15 -2.58 -7.35
N VAL A 63 5.97 -3.61 -7.56
CA VAL A 63 6.86 -4.16 -6.51
C VAL A 63 7.86 -3.10 -6.05
N LYS A 64 8.46 -2.36 -6.98
CA LYS A 64 9.36 -1.25 -6.65
C LYS A 64 8.65 -0.19 -5.79
N ALA A 65 7.41 0.17 -6.12
CA ALA A 65 6.65 1.14 -5.34
C ALA A 65 6.41 0.67 -3.90
N ILE A 66 6.13 -0.62 -3.67
CA ILE A 66 6.03 -1.18 -2.31
C ILE A 66 7.36 -1.02 -1.57
N VAL A 67 8.48 -1.41 -2.20
CA VAL A 67 9.82 -1.30 -1.60
C VAL A 67 10.18 0.15 -1.28
N ASP A 68 9.94 1.06 -2.22
CA ASP A 68 10.23 2.49 -2.04
C ASP A 68 9.40 3.08 -0.89
N MET A 69 8.11 2.72 -0.79
CA MET A 69 7.25 3.16 0.32
C MET A 69 7.71 2.59 1.66
N LEU A 70 8.04 1.30 1.72
CA LEU A 70 8.51 0.66 2.95
C LEU A 70 9.85 1.23 3.44
N ASN A 71 10.70 1.74 2.56
CA ASN A 71 11.96 2.41 2.91
C ASN A 71 11.84 3.94 2.99
N GLY A 72 10.63 4.48 2.89
CA GLY A 72 10.36 5.90 2.95
C GLY A 72 10.22 6.44 4.37
N ASN A 73 9.59 7.60 4.49
CA ASN A 73 9.19 8.18 5.76
C ASN A 73 8.00 7.43 6.39
N ALA A 74 7.67 7.72 7.64
CA ALA A 74 6.61 7.01 8.36
C ALA A 74 5.22 7.00 7.68
N GLU A 75 4.82 8.05 6.94
CA GLU A 75 3.56 8.03 6.16
C GLU A 75 3.66 7.07 4.97
N GLU A 76 4.81 7.05 4.29
CA GLU A 76 5.09 6.13 3.19
C GLU A 76 5.15 4.68 3.69
N VAL A 77 5.77 4.42 4.84
CA VAL A 77 5.81 3.10 5.47
C VAL A 77 4.39 2.59 5.73
N TYR A 78 3.49 3.44 6.25
CA TYR A 78 2.08 3.10 6.42
C TYR A 78 1.41 2.68 5.10
N CYS A 79 1.60 3.46 4.02
CA CYS A 79 1.09 3.11 2.70
C CYS A 79 1.67 1.78 2.21
N GLY A 80 2.99 1.58 2.35
CA GLY A 80 3.68 0.36 1.95
C GLY A 80 3.14 -0.89 2.65
N VAL A 81 2.90 -0.81 3.96
CA VAL A 81 2.31 -1.91 4.75
C VAL A 81 0.88 -2.22 4.31
N ALA A 82 0.06 -1.18 4.09
CA ALA A 82 -1.31 -1.37 3.63
C ALA A 82 -1.37 -2.01 2.24
N VAL A 83 -0.56 -1.52 1.29
CA VAL A 83 -0.49 -2.07 -0.07
C VAL A 83 0.05 -3.50 -0.06
N LEU A 84 1.09 -3.80 0.74
CA LEU A 84 1.62 -5.15 0.89
C LEU A 84 0.55 -6.12 1.45
N TYR A 85 -0.21 -5.68 2.47
CA TYR A 85 -1.32 -6.45 2.99
C TYR A 85 -2.36 -6.77 1.90
N PHE A 86 -2.75 -5.77 1.12
CA PHE A 86 -3.73 -5.95 0.03
C PHE A 86 -3.20 -6.87 -1.07
N GLN A 87 -1.93 -6.72 -1.46
CA GLN A 87 -1.30 -7.59 -2.45
C GLN A 87 -1.35 -9.06 -2.00
N ILE A 88 -0.92 -9.35 -0.77
CA ILE A 88 -0.94 -10.71 -0.22
C ILE A 88 -2.38 -11.24 -0.10
N LEU A 89 -3.33 -10.41 0.34
CA LEU A 89 -4.75 -10.79 0.39
C LEU A 89 -5.30 -11.18 -0.99
N MET A 90 -4.90 -10.45 -2.04
CA MET A 90 -5.32 -10.71 -3.41
C MET A 90 -4.66 -11.95 -3.99
N GLU A 91 -3.39 -12.23 -3.65
CA GLU A 91 -2.72 -13.48 -3.99
C GLU A 91 -3.39 -14.70 -3.35
N GLU A 92 -3.67 -14.65 -2.03
CA GLU A 92 -4.35 -15.73 -1.29
C GLU A 92 -5.76 -16.03 -1.84
N SER A 93 -6.42 -15.01 -2.40
CA SER A 93 -7.74 -15.17 -3.02
C SER A 93 -7.69 -15.47 -4.52
N SER A 94 -6.50 -15.70 -5.10
CA SER A 94 -6.30 -15.94 -6.55
C SER A 94 -6.84 -14.80 -7.43
N ARG A 95 -6.80 -13.58 -6.93
CA ARG A 95 -7.26 -12.35 -7.61
C ARG A 95 -6.13 -11.42 -8.03
N ALA A 96 -4.91 -11.67 -7.59
CA ALA A 96 -3.73 -10.98 -8.07
C ALA A 96 -3.19 -11.69 -9.34
N PRO A 97 -2.86 -10.96 -10.42
CA PRO A 97 -2.34 -11.56 -11.65
C PRO A 97 -0.83 -11.85 -11.59
N PHE A 98 -0.17 -11.47 -10.50
CA PHE A 98 1.25 -11.74 -10.20
C PHE A 98 1.44 -11.85 -8.69
N CYS A 99 2.54 -12.48 -8.27
CA CYS A 99 2.91 -12.64 -6.87
C CYS A 99 4.17 -11.85 -6.52
N VAL A 100 4.29 -11.41 -5.29
CA VAL A 100 5.49 -10.73 -4.79
C VAL A 100 6.38 -11.66 -3.97
N ASP A 101 7.66 -11.33 -3.85
CA ASP A 101 8.56 -11.97 -2.88
C ASP A 101 8.15 -11.56 -1.46
N ARG A 102 7.26 -12.36 -0.87
CA ARG A 102 6.71 -12.10 0.45
C ARG A 102 7.79 -12.11 1.52
N GLU A 103 8.73 -13.06 1.48
CA GLU A 103 9.74 -13.19 2.53
C GLU A 103 10.59 -11.92 2.64
N SER A 104 11.10 -11.44 1.51
CA SER A 104 11.89 -10.21 1.44
C SER A 104 11.08 -8.99 1.89
N LEU A 105 9.85 -8.82 1.39
CA LEU A 105 9.01 -7.65 1.72
C LEU A 105 8.56 -7.64 3.18
N ILE A 106 8.26 -8.80 3.76
CA ILE A 106 7.91 -8.95 5.18
C ILE A 106 9.09 -8.59 6.08
N LYS A 107 10.31 -8.98 5.70
CA LYS A 107 11.52 -8.60 6.43
C LYS A 107 11.74 -7.08 6.42
N ILE A 108 11.60 -6.45 5.24
CA ILE A 108 11.71 -4.99 5.10
C ILE A 108 10.64 -4.31 5.95
N ALA A 109 9.37 -4.68 5.79
CA ALA A 109 8.26 -4.10 6.55
C ALA A 109 8.47 -4.22 8.06
N SER A 110 8.89 -5.40 8.55
CA SER A 110 9.14 -5.62 9.98
C SER A 110 10.21 -4.70 10.53
N GLN A 111 11.27 -4.46 9.76
CA GLN A 111 12.35 -3.58 10.16
C GLN A 111 11.91 -2.13 10.16
N THR A 112 11.32 -1.65 9.07
CA THR A 112 11.01 -0.22 8.90
C THR A 112 9.83 0.22 9.76
N ILE A 113 8.89 -0.67 10.07
CA ILE A 113 7.86 -0.43 11.09
C ILE A 113 8.49 -0.15 12.46
N ARG A 114 9.48 -0.94 12.89
CA ARG A 114 10.16 -0.75 14.19
C ARG A 114 10.93 0.57 14.22
N GLU A 115 11.65 0.87 13.14
CA GLU A 115 12.45 2.10 13.02
C GLU A 115 11.59 3.37 13.01
N ASN A 116 10.35 3.29 12.52
CA ASN A 116 9.43 4.43 12.39
C ASN A 116 8.33 4.48 13.47
N GLU A 117 8.35 3.60 14.48
CA GLU A 117 7.26 3.48 15.46
C GLU A 117 6.89 4.82 16.12
N GLU A 118 7.86 5.57 16.64
CA GLU A 118 7.60 6.84 17.32
C GLU A 118 7.05 7.91 16.36
N GLN A 119 7.52 7.95 15.12
CA GLN A 119 6.99 8.86 14.10
C GLN A 119 5.54 8.48 13.75
N LEU A 120 5.25 7.19 13.58
CA LEU A 120 3.90 6.67 13.35
C LEU A 120 2.92 7.05 14.47
N LYS A 121 3.38 7.04 15.74
CA LYS A 121 2.58 7.47 16.89
C LYS A 121 2.14 8.94 16.82
N SER A 122 3.00 9.78 16.24
CA SER A 122 2.79 11.22 16.13
C SER A 122 1.86 11.65 14.98
N ILE A 123 1.67 10.81 13.94
CA ILE A 123 0.93 11.20 12.74
C ILE A 123 -0.58 11.09 12.96
N LYS A 124 -1.26 12.24 13.03
CA LYS A 124 -2.72 12.38 13.17
C LYS A 124 -3.42 12.61 11.83
N LYS A 125 -3.20 11.69 10.89
CA LYS A 125 -3.85 11.69 9.57
C LYS A 125 -4.60 10.39 9.36
N TRP A 126 -5.57 10.40 8.43
CA TRP A 126 -6.30 9.21 8.01
C TRP A 126 -6.91 8.46 9.20
N GLY A 127 -6.86 7.13 9.23
CA GLY A 127 -7.28 6.33 10.39
C GLY A 127 -6.60 6.69 11.72
N GLY A 128 -5.47 7.43 11.68
CA GLY A 128 -4.77 7.93 12.86
C GLY A 128 -5.31 9.25 13.43
N GLN A 129 -6.21 9.95 12.74
CA GLN A 129 -6.63 11.31 13.11
C GLN A 129 -7.27 11.39 14.51
N SER A 130 -8.08 10.39 14.86
CA SER A 130 -8.76 10.30 16.17
C SER A 130 -8.11 9.29 17.13
N SER A 131 -6.98 8.71 16.75
CA SER A 131 -6.27 7.68 17.52
C SER A 131 -5.28 8.32 18.49
N GLU A 132 -5.21 7.83 19.73
CA GLU A 132 -4.21 8.25 20.72
C GLU A 132 -2.79 8.06 20.20
N ASN A 133 -2.53 6.95 19.49
CA ASN A 133 -1.22 6.63 18.92
C ASN A 133 -1.17 6.85 17.40
N GLY A 134 -2.00 7.75 16.85
CA GLY A 134 -1.89 8.13 15.43
C GLY A 134 -1.98 6.92 14.49
N LEU A 135 -1.15 6.90 13.44
CA LEU A 135 -1.08 5.80 12.47
C LEU A 135 -0.49 4.51 13.04
N TRP A 136 0.15 4.54 14.21
CA TRP A 136 0.61 3.31 14.85
C TRP A 136 -0.54 2.34 15.12
N ASP A 137 -1.74 2.84 15.43
CA ASP A 137 -2.91 1.98 15.68
C ASP A 137 -3.39 1.25 14.43
N GLU A 138 -3.28 1.89 13.28
CA GLU A 138 -3.53 1.24 11.99
C GLU A 138 -2.46 0.20 11.66
N ILE A 139 -1.18 0.47 11.97
CA ILE A 139 -0.13 -0.54 11.86
C ILE A 139 -0.40 -1.73 12.79
N ARG A 140 -0.82 -1.50 14.04
CA ARG A 140 -1.22 -2.58 14.96
C ARG A 140 -2.40 -3.38 14.41
N ARG A 141 -3.37 -2.72 13.76
CA ARG A 141 -4.48 -3.38 13.07
C ARG A 141 -3.96 -4.27 11.92
N TYR A 142 -3.07 -3.75 11.07
CA TYR A 142 -2.47 -4.56 10.00
C TYR A 142 -1.67 -5.73 10.55
N LYS A 143 -0.82 -5.56 11.59
CA LYS A 143 -0.11 -6.68 12.25
C LYS A 143 -1.06 -7.81 12.66
N LYS A 144 -2.19 -7.47 13.29
CA LYS A 144 -3.23 -8.46 13.66
C LYS A 144 -3.86 -9.13 12.43
N LEU A 145 -4.07 -8.39 11.34
CA LEU A 145 -4.62 -8.93 10.10
C LEU A 145 -3.64 -9.88 9.40
N PHE A 146 -2.34 -9.53 9.34
CA PHE A 146 -1.30 -10.41 8.81
C PHE A 146 -1.24 -11.74 9.57
N ILE A 147 -1.29 -11.69 10.90
CA ILE A 147 -1.27 -12.90 11.74
C ILE A 147 -2.55 -13.72 11.51
N SER A 148 -3.73 -13.10 11.64
CA SER A 148 -5.00 -13.83 11.58
C SER A 148 -5.36 -14.38 10.20
N LYS A 149 -4.92 -13.74 9.12
CA LYS A 149 -5.23 -14.18 7.75
C LYS A 149 -4.15 -15.06 7.13
N PHE A 150 -2.89 -14.81 7.47
CA PHE A 150 -1.75 -15.41 6.76
C PHE A 150 -0.77 -16.14 7.69
N GLY A 151 -0.91 -16.01 9.01
CA GLY A 151 0.09 -16.53 9.96
C GLY A 151 1.42 -15.79 9.91
N ILE A 152 1.45 -14.56 9.36
CA ILE A 152 2.66 -13.78 9.14
C ILE A 152 2.83 -12.72 10.25
N ILE A 153 4.05 -12.55 10.74
CA ILE A 153 4.41 -11.52 11.72
C ILE A 153 5.21 -10.42 11.02
N ILE A 154 4.78 -9.17 11.21
CA ILE A 154 5.50 -7.94 10.84
C ILE A 154 5.58 -6.97 12.01
#